data_AF-A0A2R6IIK3-F1
#
_entry.id   AF-A0A2R6IIK3-F1
#
_cell.length_a   1.000
_cell.length_b   1.000
_cell.length_c   1.000
_cell.angle_alpha   90.00
_cell.angle_beta   90.00
_cell.angle_gamma   90.00
#
_symmetry.space_group_name_H-M   'P 1'
#
loop_
_entity.id
_entity.type
_entity.pdbx_description
1 polymer ?
#
loop_
_entity_poly.entity_id
_entity_poly.type
_entity_poly.pdbx_seq_one_letter_code
_entity_poly.pdbx_strand_id
1 'polypeptide(L)'
;MAERIFDRETLLDLTVNVIPLGILVFFFVAFAVVAPWGFDPLISTLQFAIVAVTALLLVVLTYYSGKAISTAEKQADEDAEEDAGE
;
A
#
# COMPACT_ATOMS: atom_id res chain seq x y z
N MET A 1 -2.26 2.14 29.76
CA MET A 1 -3.35 1.66 28.88
C MET A 1 -3.03 2.11 27.44
N ALA A 2 -1.82 1.84 26.94
CA ALA A 2 -1.23 2.50 25.76
C ALA A 2 -1.04 1.57 24.54
N GLU A 3 -1.10 0.24 24.72
CA GLU A 3 -0.80 -0.77 23.70
C GLU A 3 -1.87 -0.98 22.59
N ARG A 4 -2.72 0.00 22.27
CA ARG A 4 -3.87 -0.25 21.35
C ARG A 4 -4.14 0.81 20.28
N ILE A 5 -3.43 1.94 20.31
CA ILE A 5 -3.62 3.02 19.32
C ILE A 5 -2.67 2.82 18.13
N PHE A 6 -1.41 2.45 18.40
CA PHE A 6 -0.36 2.19 17.40
C PHE A 6 -0.75 1.13 16.35
N ASP A 7 -1.50 0.11 16.74
CA ASP A 7 -1.90 -0.92 15.79
C ASP A 7 -3.05 -0.48 14.88
N ARG A 8 -3.99 0.36 15.32
CA ARG A 8 -5.22 0.56 14.55
C ARG A 8 -5.09 1.57 13.44
N GLU A 9 -4.47 2.71 13.69
CA GLU A 9 -4.37 3.77 12.69
C GLU A 9 -3.31 3.45 11.64
N THR A 10 -2.13 2.96 12.07
CA THR A 10 -1.08 2.52 11.14
C THR A 10 -1.51 1.31 10.30
N LEU A 11 -2.21 0.33 10.88
CA LEU A 11 -2.79 -0.75 10.07
C LEU A 11 -3.90 -0.24 9.15
N LEU A 12 -4.69 0.77 9.56
CA LEU A 12 -5.73 1.36 8.71
C LEU A 12 -5.13 2.07 7.50
N ASP A 13 -4.09 2.89 7.68
CA ASP A 13 -3.42 3.61 6.59
C ASP A 13 -2.73 2.67 5.61
N LEU A 14 -2.07 1.63 6.12
CA LEU A 14 -1.48 0.59 5.28
C LEU A 14 -2.54 -0.22 4.54
N THR A 15 -3.65 -0.56 5.21
CA THR A 15 -4.76 -1.30 4.59
C THR A 15 -5.44 -0.48 3.49
N VAL A 16 -5.63 0.83 3.68
CA VAL A 16 -6.19 1.74 2.66
C VAL A 16 -5.37 1.75 1.38
N ASN A 17 -4.05 1.55 1.45
CA ASN A 17 -3.17 1.39 0.28
C ASN A 17 -3.14 -0.05 -0.26
N VAL A 18 -3.14 -1.07 0.59
CA VAL A 18 -3.07 -2.48 0.18
C VAL A 18 -4.35 -2.93 -0.55
N ILE A 19 -5.53 -2.39 -0.21
CA ILE A 19 -6.78 -2.73 -0.88
C ILE A 19 -6.74 -2.39 -2.40
N PRO A 20 -6.42 -1.15 -2.81
CA PRO A 20 -6.18 -0.81 -4.21
C PRO A 20 -5.19 -1.74 -4.92
N LEU A 21 -4.08 -2.09 -4.25
CA LEU A 21 -3.11 -3.03 -4.80
C LEU A 21 -3.75 -4.38 -5.11
N GLY A 22 -4.51 -4.93 -4.15
CA GLY A 22 -5.21 -6.20 -4.32
C GLY A 22 -6.18 -6.20 -5.50
N ILE A 23 -6.92 -5.10 -5.69
CA ILE A 23 -7.83 -4.91 -6.83
C ILE A 23 -7.04 -4.90 -8.15
N LEU A 24 -5.94 -4.14 -8.23
CA LEU A 24 -5.11 -4.08 -9.44
C LEU A 24 -4.54 -5.45 -9.80
N VAL A 25 -3.99 -6.19 -8.83
CA VAL A 25 -3.46 -7.53 -9.03
C VAL A 25 -4.55 -8.50 -9.48
N PHE A 26 -5.72 -8.45 -8.84
CA PHE A 26 -6.86 -9.28 -9.20
C PHE A 26 -7.25 -9.08 -10.67
N PHE A 27 -7.46 -7.84 -11.10
CA PHE A 27 -7.85 -7.56 -12.47
C PHE A 27 -6.73 -7.80 -13.48
N PHE A 28 -5.47 -7.57 -13.10
CA PHE A 28 -4.32 -7.93 -13.93
C PHE A 28 -4.34 -9.42 -14.26
N VAL A 29 -4.49 -10.27 -13.24
CA VAL A 29 -4.56 -11.73 -13.42
C VAL A 29 -5.83 -12.14 -14.16
N ALA A 30 -6.98 -11.56 -13.82
CA ALA A 30 -8.25 -11.86 -14.47
C ALA A 30 -8.17 -11.61 -15.99
N PHE A 31 -7.62 -10.46 -16.41
CA PHE A 31 -7.48 -10.13 -17.83
C PHE A 31 -6.34 -10.86 -18.54
N ALA A 32 -5.33 -11.33 -17.80
CA ALA A 32 -4.30 -12.19 -18.37
C ALA A 32 -4.82 -13.60 -18.69
N VAL A 33 -5.80 -14.10 -17.93
CA VAL A 33 -6.35 -15.46 -18.09
C VAL A 33 -7.62 -15.48 -18.94
N VAL A 34 -8.55 -14.59 -18.63
CA VAL A 34 -9.83 -14.45 -19.31
C VAL A 34 -9.74 -13.15 -20.09
N ALA A 35 -9.52 -13.23 -21.41
CA ALA A 35 -9.47 -12.06 -22.30
C ALA A 35 -10.86 -11.86 -22.94
N PRO A 36 -11.87 -11.28 -22.23
CA PRO A 36 -13.26 -11.26 -22.68
C PRO A 36 -13.47 -10.44 -23.95
N TRP A 37 -12.58 -9.51 -24.24
CA TRP A 37 -12.67 -8.61 -25.40
C TRP A 37 -11.62 -8.92 -26.49
N GLY A 38 -10.95 -10.07 -26.39
CA GLY A 38 -9.85 -10.47 -27.29
C GLY A 38 -8.50 -9.88 -26.89
N PHE A 39 -7.45 -10.25 -27.63
CA PHE A 39 -6.08 -9.81 -27.38
C PHE A 39 -5.54 -9.04 -28.59
N ASP A 40 -5.59 -7.72 -28.51
CA ASP A 40 -4.86 -6.85 -29.44
C ASP A 40 -3.47 -6.54 -28.86
N PRO A 41 -2.36 -6.78 -29.57
CA PRO A 41 -1.01 -6.62 -29.02
C PRO A 41 -0.71 -5.21 -28.51
N LEU A 42 -1.17 -4.17 -29.21
CA LEU A 42 -0.87 -2.78 -28.84
C LEU A 42 -1.73 -2.37 -27.64
N ILE A 43 -3.03 -2.60 -27.71
CA ILE A 43 -3.98 -2.21 -26.66
C ILE A 43 -3.72 -2.99 -25.37
N SER A 44 -3.53 -4.31 -25.46
CA SER A 44 -3.29 -5.16 -24.30
C SER A 44 -1.96 -4.81 -23.62
N THR A 45 -0.91 -4.55 -24.41
CA THR A 45 0.39 -4.13 -23.86
C THR A 45 0.26 -2.79 -23.13
N LEU A 46 -0.43 -1.81 -23.71
CA LEU A 46 -0.66 -0.53 -23.06
C LEU A 46 -1.49 -0.68 -21.78
N GLN A 47 -2.56 -1.46 -21.81
CA GLN A 47 -3.38 -1.76 -20.64
C GLN A 47 -2.52 -2.37 -19.51
N PHE A 48 -1.77 -3.43 -19.80
CA PHE A 48 -0.94 -4.09 -18.80
C PHE A 48 0.21 -3.19 -18.32
N ALA A 49 0.80 -2.37 -19.20
CA ALA A 49 1.84 -1.42 -18.81
C ALA A 49 1.30 -0.37 -17.84
N ILE A 50 0.13 0.21 -18.13
CA ILE A 50 -0.51 1.19 -17.25
C ILE A 50 -0.80 0.56 -15.89
N VAL A 51 -1.47 -0.60 -15.87
CA VAL A 51 -1.82 -1.30 -14.62
C VAL A 51 -0.56 -1.68 -13.83
N ALA A 52 0.47 -2.22 -14.50
CA ALA A 52 1.71 -2.62 -13.86
C ALA A 52 2.47 -1.43 -13.27
N VAL A 53 2.57 -0.32 -13.99
CA VAL A 53 3.21 0.91 -13.50
C VAL A 53 2.45 1.48 -12.32
N THR A 54 1.11 1.57 -12.40
CA THR A 54 0.29 2.03 -11.27
C THR A 54 0.45 1.13 -10.05
N ALA A 55 0.42 -0.19 -10.23
CA ALA A 55 0.64 -1.15 -9.14
C ALA A 55 2.04 -0.98 -8.53
N LEU A 56 3.08 -0.87 -9.34
CA LEU A 56 4.46 -0.65 -8.88
C LEU A 56 4.61 0.64 -8.07
N LEU A 57 4.10 1.76 -8.60
CA LEU A 57 4.13 3.03 -7.89
C LEU A 57 3.38 2.95 -6.56
N LEU A 58 2.26 2.24 -6.53
CA LEU A 58 1.47 2.05 -5.31
C LEU A 58 2.21 1.17 -4.29
N VAL A 59 2.88 0.09 -4.70
CA VAL A 59 3.77 -0.69 -3.82
C VAL A 59 4.84 0.21 -3.21
N VAL A 60 5.50 1.00 -4.04
CA VAL A 60 6.57 1.90 -3.62
C VAL A 60 6.06 2.91 -2.60
N LEU A 61 4.93 3.57 -2.88
CA LEU A 61 4.30 4.51 -1.96
C LEU A 61 3.90 3.83 -0.65
N THR A 62 3.24 2.67 -0.72
CA THR A 62 2.82 1.92 0.48
C THR A 62 4.01 1.59 1.38
N TYR A 63 5.13 1.15 0.79
CA TYR A 63 6.34 0.84 1.53
C TYR A 63 6.94 2.06 2.21
N TYR A 64 7.06 3.18 1.48
CA TYR A 64 7.60 4.42 2.05
C TYR A 64 6.68 5.02 3.09
N SER A 65 5.36 4.99 2.90
CA SER A 65 4.38 5.42 3.89
C SER A 65 4.49 4.60 5.17
N GLY A 66 4.54 3.27 5.08
CA GLY A 66 4.71 2.42 6.27
C GLY A 66 6.02 2.69 7.02
N LYS A 67 7.12 2.88 6.28
CA LYS A 67 8.40 3.24 6.88
C LYS A 67 8.36 4.61 7.57
N ALA A 68 7.73 5.60 6.93
CA ALA A 68 7.61 6.95 7.49
C ALA A 68 6.74 6.95 8.76
N ILE A 69 5.58 6.28 8.73
CA ILE A 69 4.67 6.20 9.88
C ILE A 69 5.36 5.51 11.06
N SER A 70 5.93 4.32 10.86
CA SER A 70 6.63 3.59 11.93
C SER A 70 7.83 4.33 12.53
N THR A 71 8.43 5.28 11.79
CA THR A 71 9.52 6.11 12.32
C THR A 71 8.96 7.26 13.14
N ALA A 72 7.90 7.93 12.66
CA ALA A 72 7.25 9.03 13.36
C ALA A 72 6.64 8.57 14.70
N GLU A 73 6.01 7.39 14.73
CA GLU A 73 5.43 6.89 15.98
C GLU A 73 6.50 6.51 17.02
N LYS A 74 7.65 5.95 16.59
CA LYS A 74 8.76 5.67 17.52
C LYS A 74 9.33 6.92 18.19
N GLN A 75 9.48 8.00 17.43
CA GLN A 75 9.94 9.29 17.98
C GLN A 75 8.94 9.83 19.00
N ALA A 76 7.64 9.72 18.71
CA ALA A 76 6.60 10.15 19.64
C ALA A 76 6.59 9.34 20.95
N ASP A 77 6.91 8.03 20.90
CA ASP A 77 7.04 7.21 22.09
C ASP A 77 8.30 7.57 22.91
N GLU A 78 9.44 7.82 22.25
CA GLU A 78 10.68 8.27 22.90
C GLU A 78 10.51 9.63 23.60
N ASP A 79 9.92 10.61 22.91
CA ASP A 79 9.62 11.94 23.47
C ASP A 79 8.67 11.85 24.69
N ALA A 80 7.71 10.91 24.66
CA ALA A 80 6.76 10.71 25.75
C ALA A 80 7.38 10.02 26.98
N GLU A 81 8.35 9.12 26.79
CA GLU A 81 9.11 8.50 27.89
C GLU A 81 10.07 9.49 28.56
N GLU A 82 10.68 10.41 27.80
CA GLU A 82 11.55 11.46 28.32
C GLU A 82 10.76 12.43 29.22
N ASP A 83 9.59 12.92 28.77
CA ASP A 83 8.71 13.81 29.55
C ASP A 83 8.12 13.13 30.81
N ALA A 84 7.94 11.80 30.79
CA ALA A 84 7.44 11.05 31.95
C ALA A 84 8.52 10.70 32.99
N GLY A 85 9.80 10.86 32.63
CA GLY A 85 10.96 10.60 33.50
C GLY A 85 11.46 11.82 34.28
N GLU A 86 11.01 13.02 33.92
CA GLU A 86 11.23 14.31 34.63
C GLU A 86 10.14 14.61 35.69
#